data_AF-A0A4R5EWM3-F1
#
_entry.id   AF-A0A4R5EWM3-F1
#
_cell.length_a   1.000
_cell.length_b   1.000
_cell.length_c   1.000
_cell.angle_alpha   90.00
_cell.angle_beta   90.00
_cell.angle_gamma   90.00
#
_symmetry.space_group_name_H-M   'P 1'
#
loop_
_entity.id
_entity.type
_entity.pdbx_description
1 polymer ?
#
loop_
_entity_poly.entity_id
_entity_poly.type
_entity_poly.pdbx_seq_one_letter_code
_entity_poly.pdbx_strand_id
1 'polypeptide(L)'
;MGPVRVAAVQFAAGRDVPGNLATCLRMIDRAAAEGASIIVLPEFCNRLSWYADRAEALRHACTPDGPFLTAIKERAAAHRAYVKVNVTLTTGGRVTVGSLLYGPDGALLGRSDKLTLMGAEGDNLDPGTAAGPVVATPHGRLGMYACMEGVTSDVPRDLAVRGAQVLLNSLNSFATDEAGLHVPVRAAENRVWVVAANKVGPLLPADLLPAIAERLGVPAGLLDGAGESQIVAPDGTVVAKGPRTGEAVVVADIDPSLADRKTRPDGTDLFAARRPRLYTPIVAAPRPRSAPPGEAKVDVAAVRSPGLVRDAALAGAELIVLPELAFGVDADPGAVVAALATALDGTTAHAVTTVRAGAAHAAYLVNARGLAGSQPQLHACARHSGWATEYGKRLAVFALPWGRLALVPGDDALYPEVFRLAAIADADAVAVPCTPAEDWEIALGLPERAAENRLNVVASGPDDGVVLALPADFTLWTSWAGPFEGRISHPLVTRASGPVTVAAVHPAQAVNRLVSKNTDLVGGRPAHAVAALADDDPSGVRR
;
A
#
# COMPACT_ATOMS: atom_id res chain seq x y z
N MET A 1 -3.17 -14.49 24.75
CA MET A 1 -2.74 -15.62 23.90
C MET A 1 -1.23 -15.74 24.05
N GLY A 2 -0.65 -16.94 24.01
CA GLY A 2 0.82 -17.09 24.03
C GLY A 2 1.44 -16.71 22.68
N PRO A 3 2.77 -16.52 22.60
CA PRO A 3 3.46 -16.29 21.34
C PRO A 3 3.23 -17.45 20.37
N VAL A 4 3.06 -17.13 19.08
CA VAL A 4 2.87 -18.08 17.99
C VAL A 4 4.07 -18.01 17.06
N ARG A 5 4.72 -19.14 16.79
CA ARG A 5 5.76 -19.18 15.78
C ARG A 5 5.15 -19.27 14.38
N VAL A 6 5.56 -18.37 13.49
CA VAL A 6 5.09 -18.31 12.09
C VAL A 6 6.26 -18.43 11.12
N ALA A 7 5.98 -18.87 9.91
CA ALA A 7 6.98 -19.02 8.85
C ALA A 7 6.51 -18.44 7.51
N ALA A 8 7.36 -17.64 6.88
CA ALA A 8 7.30 -17.36 5.45
C ALA A 8 8.34 -18.23 4.73
N VAL A 9 7.92 -19.08 3.81
CA VAL A 9 8.84 -19.93 3.05
C VAL A 9 9.16 -19.33 1.68
N GLN A 10 10.42 -19.43 1.28
CA GLN A 10 10.96 -18.81 0.08
C GLN A 10 11.60 -19.87 -0.80
N PHE A 11 11.16 -19.98 -2.06
CA PHE A 11 11.74 -20.90 -3.05
C PHE A 11 11.33 -20.51 -4.47
N ALA A 12 11.99 -21.13 -5.46
CA ALA A 12 11.67 -20.99 -6.88
C ALA A 12 10.62 -22.03 -7.30
N ALA A 13 9.71 -21.67 -8.21
CA ALA A 13 8.77 -22.62 -8.83
C ALA A 13 8.88 -22.55 -10.35
N GLY A 14 9.10 -23.71 -11.00
CA GLY A 14 9.25 -23.82 -12.46
C GLY A 14 7.96 -24.25 -13.17
N ARG A 15 8.08 -24.84 -14.37
CA ARG A 15 6.93 -25.46 -15.10
C ARG A 15 6.63 -26.90 -14.65
N ASP A 16 7.54 -27.54 -13.92
CA ASP A 16 7.40 -28.92 -13.42
C ASP A 16 6.55 -28.97 -12.14
N VAL A 17 5.26 -29.27 -12.29
CA VAL A 17 4.29 -29.28 -11.18
C VAL A 17 4.65 -30.34 -10.11
N PRO A 18 4.98 -31.60 -10.44
CA PRO A 18 5.49 -32.57 -9.47
C PRO A 18 6.72 -32.10 -8.68
N GLY A 19 7.74 -31.55 -9.36
CA GLY A 19 8.94 -31.03 -8.68
C GLY A 19 8.62 -29.85 -7.76
N ASN A 20 7.75 -28.94 -8.21
CA ASN A 20 7.27 -27.83 -7.40
C ASN A 20 6.51 -28.33 -6.15
N LEU A 21 5.68 -29.36 -6.27
CA LEU A 21 5.00 -29.99 -5.13
C LEU A 21 6.00 -30.57 -4.14
N ALA A 22 6.99 -31.33 -4.61
CA ALA A 22 8.04 -31.88 -3.75
C ALA A 22 8.79 -30.79 -2.98
N THR A 23 9.08 -29.65 -3.63
CA THR A 23 9.65 -28.47 -2.97
C THR A 23 8.69 -27.88 -1.94
N CYS A 24 7.40 -27.70 -2.25
CA CYS A 24 6.41 -27.21 -1.29
C CYS A 24 6.36 -28.08 -0.03
N LEU A 25 6.26 -29.40 -0.19
CA LEU A 25 6.21 -30.34 0.94
C LEU A 25 7.50 -30.29 1.77
N ARG A 26 8.67 -30.30 1.13
CA ARG A 26 9.96 -30.16 1.83
C ARG A 26 10.08 -28.85 2.59
N MET A 27 9.59 -27.75 2.04
CA MET A 27 9.65 -26.44 2.70
C MET A 27 8.66 -26.32 3.86
N ILE A 28 7.47 -26.93 3.74
CA ILE A 28 6.54 -27.10 4.87
C ILE A 28 7.21 -27.92 5.99
N ASP A 29 7.90 -29.01 5.65
CA ASP A 29 8.60 -29.85 6.63
C ASP A 29 9.68 -29.09 7.39
N ARG A 30 10.47 -28.29 6.67
CA ARG A 30 11.49 -27.45 7.28
C ARG A 30 10.88 -26.39 8.19
N ALA A 31 9.80 -25.73 7.77
CA ALA A 31 9.10 -24.75 8.60
C ALA A 31 8.48 -25.38 9.87
N ALA A 32 7.89 -26.57 9.74
CA ALA A 32 7.34 -27.31 10.87
C ALA A 32 8.45 -27.80 11.82
N ALA A 33 9.61 -28.20 11.30
CA ALA A 33 10.78 -28.57 12.11
C ALA A 33 11.34 -27.40 12.93
N GLU A 34 11.19 -26.16 12.43
CA GLU A 34 11.46 -24.93 13.18
C GLU A 34 10.36 -24.59 14.21
N GLY A 35 9.28 -25.38 14.27
CA GLY A 35 8.16 -25.21 15.20
C GLY A 35 7.08 -24.23 14.73
N ALA A 36 7.04 -23.86 13.45
CA ALA A 36 6.04 -22.94 12.94
C ALA A 36 4.63 -23.55 12.94
N SER A 37 3.68 -22.83 13.55
CA SER A 37 2.25 -23.20 13.58
C SER A 37 1.46 -22.58 12.42
N ILE A 38 1.95 -21.50 11.81
CA ILE A 38 1.38 -20.89 10.61
C ILE A 38 2.49 -20.81 9.55
N ILE A 39 2.25 -21.37 8.37
CA ILE A 39 3.22 -21.46 7.27
C ILE A 39 2.61 -20.85 6.01
N VAL A 40 3.29 -19.88 5.41
CA VAL A 40 2.85 -19.21 4.18
C VAL A 40 3.77 -19.58 3.03
N LEU A 41 3.20 -20.17 1.97
CA LEU A 41 3.89 -20.47 0.71
C LEU A 41 3.80 -19.27 -0.26
N PRO A 42 4.76 -19.12 -1.19
CA PRO A 42 4.76 -18.06 -2.19
C PRO A 42 3.62 -18.24 -3.22
N GLU A 43 3.34 -17.17 -3.98
CA GLU A 43 2.24 -17.15 -4.95
C GLU A 43 2.54 -18.04 -6.17
N PHE A 44 1.54 -18.71 -6.73
CA PHE A 44 1.72 -19.70 -7.79
C PHE A 44 2.81 -20.73 -7.44
N CYS A 45 2.75 -21.33 -6.25
CA CYS A 45 3.77 -22.30 -5.85
C CYS A 45 3.69 -23.61 -6.66
N ASN A 46 2.60 -23.83 -7.41
CA ASN A 46 2.43 -24.96 -8.31
C ASN A 46 3.16 -24.79 -9.65
N ARG A 47 3.36 -23.55 -10.14
CA ARG A 47 3.93 -23.28 -11.48
C ARG A 47 4.39 -21.83 -11.65
N LEU A 48 5.19 -21.53 -12.68
CA LEU A 48 5.26 -20.18 -13.25
C LEU A 48 3.89 -19.64 -13.69
N SER A 49 3.66 -18.35 -13.43
CA SER A 49 2.44 -17.61 -13.78
C SER A 49 2.43 -17.15 -15.24
N TRP A 50 2.81 -18.04 -16.17
CA TRP A 50 2.91 -17.75 -17.60
C TRP A 50 2.25 -18.86 -18.41
N TYR A 51 1.28 -18.48 -19.24
CA TYR A 51 0.49 -19.39 -20.08
C TYR A 51 0.44 -18.86 -21.51
N ALA A 52 0.53 -19.76 -22.48
CA ALA A 52 0.33 -19.42 -23.89
C ALA A 52 -1.14 -19.06 -24.18
N ASP A 53 -2.07 -19.78 -23.54
CA ASP A 53 -3.50 -19.57 -23.68
C ASP A 53 -4.27 -20.06 -22.43
N ARG A 54 -5.58 -19.76 -22.40
CA ARG A 54 -6.49 -20.20 -21.33
C ARG A 54 -6.57 -21.72 -21.22
N ALA A 55 -6.40 -22.46 -22.33
CA ALA A 55 -6.45 -23.91 -22.30
C ALA A 55 -5.22 -24.50 -21.60
N GLU A 56 -4.05 -23.90 -21.75
CA GLU A 56 -2.84 -24.24 -20.98
C GLU A 56 -3.04 -23.94 -19.50
N ALA A 57 -3.58 -22.76 -19.18
CA ALA A 57 -3.89 -22.40 -17.79
C ALA A 57 -4.81 -23.44 -17.14
N LEU A 58 -5.87 -23.86 -17.85
CA LEU A 58 -6.80 -24.89 -17.38
C LEU A 58 -6.13 -26.27 -17.23
N ARG A 59 -5.31 -26.71 -18.21
CA ARG A 59 -4.62 -28.01 -18.16
C ARG A 59 -3.70 -28.16 -16.95
N HIS A 60 -3.12 -27.06 -16.47
CA HIS A 60 -2.17 -27.06 -15.37
C HIS A 60 -2.73 -26.47 -14.06
N ALA A 61 -3.99 -26.05 -14.05
CA ALA A 61 -4.65 -25.60 -12.84
C ALA A 61 -4.82 -26.77 -11.85
N CYS A 62 -4.59 -26.49 -10.58
CA CYS A 62 -4.97 -27.40 -9.50
C CYS A 62 -6.50 -27.44 -9.39
N THR A 63 -7.03 -28.57 -8.93
CA THR A 63 -8.41 -28.69 -8.44
C THR A 63 -8.39 -28.85 -6.92
N PRO A 64 -9.44 -28.43 -6.18
CA PRO A 64 -9.48 -28.53 -4.72
C PRO A 64 -9.16 -29.93 -4.17
N ASP A 65 -9.69 -30.98 -4.82
CA ASP A 65 -9.46 -32.38 -4.47
C ASP A 65 -8.36 -33.05 -5.30
N GLY A 66 -7.60 -32.26 -6.07
CA GLY A 66 -6.51 -32.75 -6.90
C GLY A 66 -5.30 -33.20 -6.07
N PRO A 67 -4.36 -33.92 -6.70
CA PRO A 67 -3.20 -34.50 -6.00
C PRO A 67 -2.31 -33.44 -5.34
N PHE A 68 -2.13 -32.28 -5.99
CA PHE A 68 -1.31 -31.19 -5.45
C PHE A 68 -1.86 -30.69 -4.11
N LEU A 69 -3.14 -30.30 -4.08
CA LEU A 69 -3.77 -29.74 -2.89
C LEU A 69 -4.06 -30.81 -1.84
N THR A 70 -4.29 -32.07 -2.24
CA THR A 70 -4.40 -33.20 -1.32
C THR A 70 -3.10 -33.45 -0.56
N ALA A 71 -1.95 -33.43 -1.24
CA ALA A 71 -0.67 -33.60 -0.55
C ALA A 71 -0.37 -32.43 0.40
N ILE A 72 -0.74 -31.19 0.03
CA ILE A 72 -0.58 -30.02 0.91
C ILE A 72 -1.45 -30.14 2.16
N LYS A 73 -2.74 -30.52 2.03
CA LYS A 73 -3.64 -30.63 3.19
C LYS A 73 -3.24 -31.78 4.12
N GLU A 74 -2.79 -32.92 3.55
CA GLU A 74 -2.23 -34.02 4.33
C GLU A 74 -0.98 -33.59 5.09
N ARG A 75 -0.15 -32.71 4.49
CA ARG A 75 1.05 -32.24 5.15
C ARG A 75 0.79 -31.20 6.24
N ALA A 76 -0.23 -30.36 6.05
CA ALA A 76 -0.76 -29.52 7.12
C ALA A 76 -1.22 -30.36 8.32
N ALA A 77 -1.97 -31.44 8.08
CA ALA A 77 -2.44 -32.36 9.12
C ALA A 77 -1.29 -33.07 9.84
N ALA A 78 -0.32 -33.59 9.08
CA ALA A 78 0.82 -34.32 9.64
C ALA A 78 1.67 -33.47 10.60
N HIS A 79 1.80 -32.16 10.33
CA HIS A 79 2.54 -31.22 11.18
C HIS A 79 1.66 -30.44 12.15
N ARG A 80 0.34 -30.66 12.13
CA ARG A 80 -0.63 -29.91 12.93
C ARG A 80 -0.47 -28.38 12.76
N ALA A 81 -0.22 -27.94 11.53
CA ALA A 81 0.06 -26.56 11.20
C ALA A 81 -1.02 -25.97 10.29
N TYR A 82 -1.20 -24.65 10.37
CA TYR A 82 -1.98 -23.88 9.41
C TYR A 82 -1.11 -23.57 8.19
N VAL A 83 -1.54 -23.97 7.00
CA VAL A 83 -0.75 -23.81 5.77
C VAL A 83 -1.54 -23.00 4.76
N LYS A 84 -1.04 -21.80 4.43
CA LYS A 84 -1.55 -21.00 3.30
C LYS A 84 -0.80 -21.38 2.04
N VAL A 85 -1.52 -21.90 1.06
CA VAL A 85 -1.02 -22.21 -0.28
C VAL A 85 -1.68 -21.30 -1.32
N ASN A 86 -0.94 -20.91 -2.35
CA ASN A 86 -1.48 -20.14 -3.46
C ASN A 86 -1.09 -20.78 -4.81
N VAL A 87 -2.10 -21.05 -5.65
CA VAL A 87 -1.95 -21.80 -6.89
C VAL A 87 -2.85 -21.25 -8.00
N THR A 88 -2.53 -21.59 -9.24
CA THR A 88 -3.54 -21.59 -10.32
C THR A 88 -4.62 -22.61 -9.97
N LEU A 89 -5.86 -22.18 -9.81
CA LEU A 89 -6.95 -23.02 -9.32
C LEU A 89 -8.10 -23.03 -10.32
N THR A 90 -8.66 -24.20 -10.60
CA THR A 90 -9.89 -24.32 -11.38
C THR A 90 -11.04 -24.91 -10.57
N THR A 91 -12.18 -24.22 -10.62
CA THR A 91 -13.46 -24.66 -10.04
C THR A 91 -14.62 -24.16 -10.89
N GLY A 92 -15.55 -25.04 -11.25
CA GLY A 92 -16.75 -24.65 -12.01
C GLY A 92 -16.43 -24.01 -13.37
N GLY A 93 -15.34 -24.42 -14.03
CA GLY A 93 -14.92 -23.89 -15.32
C GLY A 93 -14.17 -22.54 -15.29
N ARG A 94 -14.08 -21.90 -14.12
CA ARG A 94 -13.23 -20.72 -13.91
C ARG A 94 -11.79 -21.13 -13.62
N VAL A 95 -10.82 -20.31 -14.02
CA VAL A 95 -9.40 -20.49 -13.72
C VAL A 95 -8.92 -19.23 -13.02
N THR A 96 -8.48 -19.34 -11.77
CA THR A 96 -8.21 -18.20 -10.88
C THR A 96 -6.83 -18.32 -10.24
N VAL A 97 -6.36 -17.26 -9.59
CA VAL A 97 -5.24 -17.33 -8.65
C VAL A 97 -5.82 -17.56 -7.26
N GLY A 98 -5.85 -18.81 -6.82
CA GLY A 98 -6.53 -19.22 -5.58
C GLY A 98 -5.58 -19.29 -4.40
N SER A 99 -5.92 -18.60 -3.31
CA SER A 99 -5.33 -18.78 -1.98
C SER A 99 -6.22 -19.70 -1.14
N LEU A 100 -5.63 -20.75 -0.55
CA LEU A 100 -6.32 -21.70 0.33
C LEU A 100 -5.59 -21.80 1.66
N LEU A 101 -6.34 -21.81 2.76
CA LEU A 101 -5.82 -22.04 4.10
C LEU A 101 -6.27 -23.40 4.62
N TYR A 102 -5.33 -24.32 4.77
CA TYR A 102 -5.56 -25.62 5.41
C TYR A 102 -5.26 -25.55 6.90
N GLY A 103 -6.13 -26.15 7.71
CA GLY A 103 -6.00 -26.26 9.15
C GLY A 103 -5.11 -27.43 9.60
N PRO A 104 -4.87 -27.54 10.92
CA PRO A 104 -4.00 -28.54 11.52
C PRO A 104 -4.55 -29.98 11.45
N ASP A 105 -5.78 -30.16 10.99
CA ASP A 105 -6.44 -31.43 10.70
C ASP A 105 -6.54 -31.70 9.18
N GLY A 106 -6.00 -30.81 8.35
CA GLY A 106 -6.12 -30.84 6.90
C GLY A 106 -7.43 -30.29 6.34
N ALA A 107 -8.34 -29.77 7.19
CA ALA A 107 -9.57 -29.15 6.71
C ALA A 107 -9.29 -27.84 5.97
N LEU A 108 -10.04 -27.56 4.90
CA LEU A 108 -10.01 -26.26 4.24
C LEU A 108 -10.80 -25.24 5.08
N LEU A 109 -10.10 -24.29 5.70
CA LEU A 109 -10.70 -23.29 6.60
C LEU A 109 -11.14 -22.03 5.87
N GLY A 110 -10.51 -21.72 4.74
CA GLY A 110 -10.83 -20.55 3.94
C GLY A 110 -10.22 -20.60 2.55
N ARG A 111 -10.89 -19.96 1.61
CA ARG A 111 -10.43 -19.75 0.24
C ARG A 111 -10.71 -18.31 -0.17
N SER A 112 -9.77 -17.71 -0.90
CA SER A 112 -9.97 -16.46 -1.64
C SER A 112 -9.33 -16.57 -3.01
N ASP A 113 -9.99 -16.01 -4.03
CA ASP A 113 -9.42 -15.90 -5.36
C ASP A 113 -8.93 -14.45 -5.53
N LYS A 114 -7.70 -14.25 -6.03
CA LYS A 114 -7.04 -12.94 -6.18
C LYS A 114 -7.94 -11.98 -6.97
N LEU A 115 -8.27 -10.85 -6.37
CA LEU A 115 -9.19 -9.84 -6.89
C LEU A 115 -8.52 -8.97 -7.95
N THR A 116 -7.26 -8.59 -7.73
CA THR A 116 -6.50 -7.71 -8.61
C THR A 116 -5.43 -8.49 -9.35
N LEU A 117 -5.67 -8.79 -10.63
CA LEU A 117 -4.72 -9.49 -11.50
C LEU A 117 -3.67 -8.52 -12.06
N MET A 118 -2.44 -9.01 -12.23
CA MET A 118 -1.32 -8.24 -12.77
C MET A 118 -0.93 -8.70 -14.17
N GLY A 119 -0.92 -7.78 -15.14
CA GLY A 119 -0.32 -8.02 -16.46
C GLY A 119 -0.89 -9.24 -17.18
N ALA A 120 -0.01 -10.19 -17.51
CA ALA A 120 -0.34 -11.42 -18.24
C ALA A 120 -1.28 -12.38 -17.47
N GLU A 121 -1.45 -12.20 -16.15
CA GLU A 121 -2.46 -12.95 -15.39
C GLU A 121 -3.86 -12.72 -15.98
N GLY A 122 -4.19 -11.46 -16.28
CA GLY A 122 -5.50 -11.07 -16.83
C GLY A 122 -5.75 -11.53 -18.27
N ASP A 123 -4.73 -12.03 -18.98
CA ASP A 123 -4.91 -12.57 -20.32
C ASP A 123 -5.53 -13.98 -20.30
N ASN A 124 -5.31 -14.75 -19.23
CA ASN A 124 -5.68 -16.18 -19.18
C ASN A 124 -6.44 -16.61 -17.91
N LEU A 125 -6.45 -15.78 -16.86
CA LEU A 125 -7.07 -16.07 -15.57
C LEU A 125 -8.24 -15.13 -15.29
N ASP A 126 -9.18 -15.61 -14.48
CA ASP A 126 -10.36 -14.89 -14.05
C ASP A 126 -10.10 -14.22 -12.68
N PRO A 127 -10.48 -12.95 -12.48
CA PRO A 127 -10.31 -12.27 -11.20
C PRO A 127 -11.29 -12.80 -10.14
N GLY A 128 -10.95 -12.70 -8.87
CA GLY A 128 -11.86 -13.01 -7.77
C GLY A 128 -13.10 -12.11 -7.79
N THR A 129 -14.21 -12.65 -7.29
CA THR A 129 -15.53 -11.98 -7.32
C THR A 129 -16.07 -11.66 -5.93
N ALA A 130 -15.36 -11.99 -4.87
CA ALA A 130 -15.82 -11.85 -3.50
C ALA A 130 -14.65 -11.60 -2.54
N ALA A 131 -14.93 -10.89 -1.45
CA ALA A 131 -13.96 -10.65 -0.38
C ALA A 131 -13.46 -11.98 0.21
N GLY A 132 -12.16 -12.03 0.55
CA GLY A 132 -11.58 -13.19 1.25
C GLY A 132 -12.06 -13.30 2.70
N PRO A 133 -12.15 -14.50 3.28
CA PRO A 133 -12.57 -14.68 4.66
C PRO A 133 -11.52 -14.18 5.65
N VAL A 134 -11.96 -13.78 6.85
CA VAL A 134 -11.12 -13.65 8.05
C VAL A 134 -11.36 -14.90 8.88
N VAL A 135 -10.35 -15.76 9.01
CA VAL A 135 -10.48 -17.07 9.64
C VAL A 135 -10.02 -16.99 11.09
N ALA A 136 -10.92 -17.23 12.04
CA ALA A 136 -10.59 -17.32 13.46
C ALA A 136 -9.88 -18.65 13.77
N THR A 137 -8.76 -18.57 14.49
CA THR A 137 -7.98 -19.74 14.94
C THR A 137 -7.54 -19.55 16.39
N PRO A 138 -7.05 -20.60 17.07
CA PRO A 138 -6.36 -20.46 18.36
C PRO A 138 -5.07 -19.62 18.29
N HIS A 139 -4.60 -19.27 17.09
CA HIS A 139 -3.43 -18.43 16.83
C HIS A 139 -3.80 -17.04 16.30
N GLY A 140 -5.04 -16.61 16.50
CA GLY A 140 -5.55 -15.31 16.08
C GLY A 140 -6.39 -15.36 14.80
N ARG A 141 -6.80 -14.18 14.34
CA ARG A 141 -7.67 -14.00 13.16
C ARG A 141 -6.82 -13.78 11.91
N LEU A 142 -6.88 -14.70 10.97
CA LEU A 142 -6.02 -14.75 9.79
C LEU A 142 -6.74 -14.18 8.56
N GLY A 143 -6.11 -13.24 7.87
CA GLY A 143 -6.55 -12.71 6.57
C GLY A 143 -5.59 -13.11 5.45
N MET A 144 -6.09 -13.33 4.23
CA MET A 144 -5.28 -13.77 3.09
C MET A 144 -5.38 -12.80 1.93
N TYR A 145 -4.23 -12.42 1.37
CA TYR A 145 -4.13 -11.69 0.09
C TYR A 145 -2.89 -12.16 -0.69
N ALA A 146 -2.75 -11.72 -1.95
CA ALA A 146 -1.63 -12.08 -2.80
C ALA A 146 -1.08 -10.92 -3.64
N CYS A 147 0.23 -10.71 -3.55
CA CYS A 147 1.06 -9.88 -4.43
C CYS A 147 0.45 -8.50 -4.73
N MET A 148 -0.05 -8.30 -5.95
CA MET A 148 -0.59 -7.02 -6.42
C MET A 148 -1.66 -6.43 -5.48
N GLU A 149 -2.41 -7.27 -4.76
CA GLU A 149 -3.39 -6.83 -3.76
C GLU A 149 -2.74 -6.13 -2.54
N GLY A 150 -1.45 -6.35 -2.28
CA GLY A 150 -0.67 -5.68 -1.25
C GLY A 150 0.04 -4.40 -1.69
N VAL A 151 0.10 -4.15 -2.99
CA VAL A 151 0.65 -2.90 -3.57
C VAL A 151 -0.33 -1.74 -3.42
N THR A 152 -1.62 -2.04 -3.23
CA THR A 152 -2.63 -1.06 -2.80
C THR A 152 -3.21 -1.41 -1.43
N SER A 153 -3.71 -0.40 -0.72
CA SER A 153 -4.27 -0.58 0.61
C SER A 153 -5.62 -1.29 0.63
N ASP A 154 -6.36 -1.35 -0.49
CA ASP A 154 -7.79 -1.71 -0.51
C ASP A 154 -8.09 -3.06 0.18
N VAL A 155 -7.39 -4.13 -0.23
CA VAL A 155 -7.63 -5.49 0.28
C VAL A 155 -7.03 -5.71 1.68
N PRO A 156 -5.77 -5.32 1.98
CA PRO A 156 -5.23 -5.39 3.34
C PRO A 156 -6.06 -4.60 4.36
N ARG A 157 -6.52 -3.41 3.98
CA ARG A 157 -7.35 -2.55 4.82
C ARG A 157 -8.71 -3.17 5.10
N ASP A 158 -9.37 -3.73 4.08
CA ASP A 158 -10.66 -4.43 4.24
C ASP A 158 -10.52 -5.62 5.21
N LEU A 159 -9.49 -6.45 5.07
CA LEU A 159 -9.22 -7.57 5.97
C LEU A 159 -8.98 -7.11 7.42
N ALA A 160 -8.18 -6.06 7.62
CA ALA A 160 -7.88 -5.52 8.94
C ALA A 160 -9.12 -4.89 9.60
N VAL A 161 -9.94 -4.17 8.83
CA VAL A 161 -11.20 -3.56 9.30
C VAL A 161 -12.22 -4.63 9.70
N ARG A 162 -12.24 -5.78 9.01
CA ARG A 162 -13.01 -6.98 9.43
C ARG A 162 -12.36 -7.76 10.57
N GLY A 163 -11.28 -7.25 11.14
CA GLY A 163 -10.68 -7.74 12.38
C GLY A 163 -9.49 -8.67 12.22
N ALA A 164 -8.90 -8.84 11.03
CA ALA A 164 -7.69 -9.64 10.89
C ALA A 164 -6.57 -9.12 11.82
N GLN A 165 -5.85 -10.05 12.47
CA GLN A 165 -4.69 -9.77 13.33
C GLN A 165 -3.38 -10.13 12.64
N VAL A 166 -3.42 -11.13 11.75
CA VAL A 166 -2.27 -11.58 10.96
C VAL A 166 -2.71 -11.67 9.51
N LEU A 167 -2.03 -10.94 8.63
CA LEU A 167 -2.21 -11.04 7.19
C LEU A 167 -1.16 -11.97 6.59
N LEU A 168 -1.61 -12.87 5.73
CA LEU A 168 -0.79 -13.89 5.09
C LEU A 168 -0.66 -13.53 3.60
N ASN A 169 0.51 -13.02 3.21
CA ASN A 169 0.79 -12.54 1.86
C ASN A 169 1.61 -13.57 1.07
N SER A 170 1.11 -13.98 -0.09
CA SER A 170 1.86 -14.80 -1.04
C SER A 170 2.29 -13.89 -2.19
N LEU A 171 3.58 -13.87 -2.50
CA LEU A 171 4.19 -12.99 -3.49
C LEU A 171 4.84 -13.80 -4.63
N ASN A 172 4.70 -13.28 -5.85
CA ASN A 172 5.41 -13.69 -7.07
C ASN A 172 5.96 -12.42 -7.72
N SER A 173 6.90 -11.75 -7.04
CA SER A 173 7.38 -10.42 -7.43
C SER A 173 8.90 -10.33 -7.49
N PHE A 174 9.41 -9.74 -8.56
CA PHE A 174 10.82 -9.35 -8.71
C PHE A 174 11.09 -7.95 -8.12
N ALA A 175 10.04 -7.24 -7.74
CA ALA A 175 10.13 -5.87 -7.27
C ALA A 175 10.69 -5.81 -5.83
N THR A 176 11.68 -4.95 -5.64
CA THR A 176 12.39 -4.75 -4.37
C THR A 176 11.65 -3.83 -3.41
N ASP A 177 10.73 -3.01 -3.93
CA ASP A 177 9.83 -2.16 -3.16
C ASP A 177 8.72 -2.96 -2.43
N GLU A 178 8.51 -4.24 -2.76
CA GLU A 178 7.68 -5.14 -1.96
C GLU A 178 8.19 -5.25 -0.52
N ALA A 179 9.46 -5.63 -0.37
CA ALA A 179 10.06 -5.84 0.94
C ALA A 179 10.44 -4.52 1.62
N GLY A 180 10.79 -3.49 0.82
CA GLY A 180 11.25 -2.20 1.31
C GLY A 180 10.14 -1.19 1.63
N LEU A 181 8.93 -1.37 1.11
CA LEU A 181 7.84 -0.39 1.25
C LEU A 181 6.48 -1.04 1.47
N HIS A 182 5.97 -1.82 0.50
CA HIS A 182 4.58 -2.28 0.47
C HIS A 182 4.24 -3.20 1.65
N VAL A 183 5.04 -4.23 1.91
CA VAL A 183 4.75 -5.16 3.01
C VAL A 183 4.86 -4.49 4.39
N PRO A 184 5.92 -3.69 4.70
CA PRO A 184 6.01 -3.00 5.98
C PRO A 184 4.88 -2.01 6.27
N VAL A 185 4.50 -1.20 5.27
CA VAL A 185 3.44 -0.20 5.46
C VAL A 185 2.07 -0.84 5.68
N ARG A 186 1.77 -1.99 5.04
CA ARG A 186 0.52 -2.74 5.29
C ARG A 186 0.41 -3.21 6.73
N ALA A 187 1.52 -3.55 7.37
CA ALA A 187 1.54 -3.92 8.78
C ALA A 187 1.26 -2.71 9.68
N ALA A 188 2.01 -1.61 9.47
CA ALA A 188 1.93 -0.40 10.28
C ALA A 188 0.57 0.31 10.19
N GLU A 189 0.11 0.59 8.97
CA GLU A 189 -1.11 1.37 8.74
C GLU A 189 -2.37 0.67 9.26
N ASN A 190 -2.33 -0.67 9.33
CA ASN A 190 -3.42 -1.50 9.79
C ASN A 190 -3.23 -1.99 11.23
N ARG A 191 -2.06 -1.78 11.85
CA ARG A 191 -1.69 -2.34 13.15
C ARG A 191 -1.92 -3.85 13.20
N VAL A 192 -1.33 -4.58 12.26
CA VAL A 192 -1.46 -6.04 12.14
C VAL A 192 -0.10 -6.67 11.86
N TRP A 193 0.04 -7.95 12.18
CA TRP A 193 1.18 -8.72 11.71
C TRP A 193 1.05 -9.04 10.23
N VAL A 194 2.16 -9.09 9.49
CA VAL A 194 2.19 -9.58 8.11
C VAL A 194 3.24 -10.67 7.97
N VAL A 195 2.85 -11.81 7.41
CA VAL A 195 3.74 -12.92 7.05
C VAL A 195 3.75 -13.01 5.52
N ALA A 196 4.84 -12.56 4.90
CA ALA A 196 4.96 -12.43 3.45
C ALA A 196 5.99 -13.39 2.87
N ALA A 197 5.54 -14.32 2.03
CA ALA A 197 6.37 -15.31 1.36
C ALA A 197 6.52 -14.97 -0.12
N ASN A 198 7.74 -14.73 -0.58
CA ASN A 198 8.05 -14.40 -1.96
C ASN A 198 8.87 -15.49 -2.64
N LYS A 199 8.81 -15.53 -3.97
CA LYS A 199 9.67 -16.37 -4.80
C LYS A 199 11.08 -15.82 -4.89
N VAL A 200 11.99 -16.73 -5.22
CA VAL A 200 13.33 -16.45 -5.75
C VAL A 200 13.51 -17.13 -7.09
N GLY A 201 14.54 -16.73 -7.84
CA GLY A 201 14.84 -17.31 -9.15
C GLY A 201 13.82 -16.91 -10.23
N PRO A 202 13.86 -17.52 -11.42
CA PRO A 202 13.11 -17.05 -12.57
C PRO A 202 11.60 -17.00 -12.34
N LEU A 203 10.98 -15.85 -12.61
CA LEU A 203 9.52 -15.69 -12.66
C LEU A 203 8.95 -15.83 -14.08
N LEU A 204 9.85 -15.87 -15.06
CA LEU A 204 9.56 -16.05 -16.47
C LEU A 204 10.17 -17.36 -16.97
N PRO A 205 9.63 -17.94 -18.04
CA PRO A 205 10.26 -19.07 -18.69
C PRO A 205 11.68 -18.76 -19.18
N ALA A 206 12.62 -19.67 -18.91
CA ALA A 206 14.04 -19.47 -19.26
C ALA A 206 14.25 -19.22 -20.76
N ASP A 207 13.43 -19.84 -21.61
CA ASP A 207 13.44 -19.67 -23.06
C ASP A 207 12.98 -18.28 -23.53
N LEU A 208 12.15 -17.60 -22.74
CA LEU A 208 11.61 -16.27 -23.07
C LEU A 208 12.35 -15.13 -22.37
N LEU A 209 13.06 -15.42 -21.29
CA LEU A 209 13.70 -14.42 -20.43
C LEU A 209 14.66 -13.49 -21.19
N PRO A 210 15.57 -13.97 -22.09
CA PRO A 210 16.47 -13.06 -22.82
C PRO A 210 15.72 -12.06 -23.71
N ALA A 211 14.73 -12.53 -24.48
CA ALA A 211 13.96 -11.70 -25.39
C ALA A 211 13.09 -10.68 -24.64
N ILE A 212 12.53 -11.08 -23.49
CA ILE A 212 11.78 -10.15 -22.63
C ILE A 212 12.72 -9.12 -22.02
N ALA A 213 13.85 -9.54 -21.43
CA ALA A 213 14.85 -8.65 -20.85
C ALA A 213 15.32 -7.58 -21.85
N GLU A 214 15.66 -7.99 -23.08
CA GLU A 214 16.05 -7.09 -24.17
C GLU A 214 14.94 -6.09 -24.51
N ARG A 215 13.70 -6.58 -24.72
CA ARG A 215 12.55 -5.71 -25.05
C ARG A 215 12.27 -4.65 -24.00
N LEU A 216 12.50 -4.96 -22.73
CA LEU A 216 12.26 -4.02 -21.62
C LEU A 216 13.45 -3.11 -21.32
N GLY A 217 14.64 -3.43 -21.81
CA GLY A 217 15.87 -2.78 -21.37
C GLY A 217 16.21 -3.11 -19.91
N VAL A 218 15.76 -4.26 -19.40
CA VAL A 218 15.94 -4.67 -18.00
C VAL A 218 16.91 -5.86 -17.94
N PRO A 219 17.94 -5.82 -17.08
CA PRO A 219 18.81 -6.98 -16.87
C PRO A 219 18.00 -8.22 -16.46
N ALA A 220 18.25 -9.37 -17.11
CA ALA A 220 17.49 -10.61 -16.88
C ALA A 220 17.43 -11.03 -15.40
N GLY A 221 18.52 -10.86 -14.64
CA GLY A 221 18.57 -11.18 -13.21
C GLY A 221 17.72 -10.28 -12.31
N LEU A 222 17.23 -9.13 -12.82
CA LEU A 222 16.28 -8.26 -12.11
C LEU A 222 14.81 -8.62 -12.40
N LEU A 223 14.57 -9.67 -13.21
CA LEU A 223 13.25 -10.26 -13.44
C LEU A 223 13.05 -11.58 -12.65
N ASP A 224 14.06 -11.98 -11.89
CA ASP A 224 13.95 -13.06 -10.90
C ASP A 224 13.22 -12.57 -9.65
N GLY A 225 12.55 -13.48 -8.95
CA GLY A 225 11.89 -13.21 -7.69
C GLY A 225 12.84 -12.54 -6.70
N ALA A 226 12.38 -11.46 -6.09
CA ALA A 226 13.19 -10.61 -5.22
C ALA A 226 13.61 -11.28 -3.92
N GLY A 227 13.04 -12.45 -3.60
CA GLY A 227 13.20 -13.08 -2.30
C GLY A 227 12.71 -12.15 -1.21
N GLU A 228 13.53 -12.00 -0.17
CA GLU A 228 13.26 -11.11 0.97
C GLU A 228 11.89 -11.37 1.62
N SER A 229 11.46 -12.63 1.64
CA SER A 229 10.31 -13.07 2.42
C SER A 229 10.46 -12.59 3.86
N GLN A 230 9.42 -12.05 4.47
CA GLN A 230 9.56 -11.36 5.74
C GLN A 230 8.36 -11.48 6.65
N ILE A 231 8.62 -11.29 7.95
CA ILE A 231 7.61 -11.19 8.99
C ILE A 231 7.71 -9.79 9.58
N VAL A 232 6.58 -9.07 9.61
CA VAL A 232 6.52 -7.66 10.00
C VAL A 232 5.54 -7.47 11.14
N ALA A 233 5.97 -6.72 12.15
CA ALA A 233 5.19 -6.35 13.33
C ALA A 233 4.18 -5.22 13.06
N PRO A 234 3.16 -5.05 13.94
CA PRO A 234 2.11 -4.03 13.81
C PRO A 234 2.57 -2.56 13.75
N ASP A 235 3.83 -2.27 14.06
CA ASP A 235 4.44 -0.94 13.96
C ASP A 235 5.23 -0.74 12.65
N GLY A 236 5.28 -1.75 11.78
CA GLY A 236 6.07 -1.76 10.55
C GLY A 236 7.48 -2.34 10.70
N THR A 237 7.89 -2.76 11.90
CA THR A 237 9.21 -3.35 12.14
C THR A 237 9.32 -4.71 11.47
N VAL A 238 10.31 -4.89 10.59
CA VAL A 238 10.65 -6.19 10.01
C VAL A 238 11.41 -7.00 11.05
N VAL A 239 10.75 -8.00 11.65
CA VAL A 239 11.32 -8.82 12.73
C VAL A 239 12.11 -10.03 12.23
N ALA A 240 11.86 -10.46 11.00
CA ALA A 240 12.63 -11.50 10.33
C ALA A 240 12.56 -11.30 8.81
N LYS A 241 13.68 -11.53 8.12
CA LYS A 241 13.80 -11.32 6.67
C LYS A 241 14.70 -12.37 6.03
N GLY A 242 14.24 -12.91 4.91
CA GLY A 242 14.97 -13.86 4.08
C GLY A 242 16.01 -13.19 3.17
N PRO A 243 16.91 -13.96 2.57
CA PRO A 243 17.89 -13.45 1.62
C PRO A 243 17.23 -12.98 0.31
N ARG A 244 17.96 -12.17 -0.47
CA ARG A 244 17.57 -11.77 -1.85
C ARG A 244 17.44 -12.96 -2.81
N THR A 245 18.25 -13.99 -2.60
CA THR A 245 18.30 -15.16 -3.48
C THR A 245 18.40 -16.44 -2.65
N GLY A 246 18.06 -17.58 -3.26
CA GLY A 246 18.12 -18.88 -2.61
C GLY A 246 16.93 -19.19 -1.70
N GLU A 247 16.78 -20.47 -1.40
CA GLU A 247 15.69 -20.94 -0.54
C GLU A 247 15.89 -20.55 0.92
N ALA A 248 14.80 -20.20 1.59
CA ALA A 248 14.82 -19.88 3.02
C ALA A 248 13.50 -20.26 3.71
N VAL A 249 13.61 -20.54 5.00
CA VAL A 249 12.47 -20.60 5.93
C VAL A 249 12.69 -19.46 6.91
N VAL A 250 11.86 -18.42 6.81
CA VAL A 250 11.97 -17.22 7.65
C VAL A 250 10.98 -17.36 8.79
N VAL A 251 11.46 -17.46 10.03
CA VAL A 251 10.63 -17.71 11.21
C VAL A 251 10.72 -16.58 12.23
N ALA A 252 9.62 -16.33 12.94
CA ALA A 252 9.58 -15.46 14.10
C ALA A 252 8.47 -15.90 15.07
N ASP A 253 8.66 -15.59 16.35
CA ASP A 253 7.58 -15.63 17.34
C ASP A 253 6.83 -14.31 17.30
N ILE A 254 5.51 -14.37 17.15
CA ILE A 254 4.64 -13.20 17.12
C ILE A 254 3.60 -13.27 18.23
N ASP A 255 3.11 -12.11 18.67
CA ASP A 255 1.93 -12.00 19.53
C ASP A 255 0.79 -11.33 18.75
N PRO A 256 -0.14 -12.12 18.16
CA PRO A 256 -1.27 -11.58 17.41
C PRO A 256 -2.17 -10.63 18.21
N SER A 257 -2.16 -10.68 19.55
CA SER A 257 -2.96 -9.76 20.37
C SER A 257 -2.45 -8.32 20.33
N LEU A 258 -1.19 -8.09 19.94
CA LEU A 258 -0.69 -6.74 19.70
C LEU A 258 -1.43 -6.04 18.56
N ALA A 259 -2.00 -6.81 17.62
CA ALA A 259 -2.80 -6.24 16.54
C ALA A 259 -4.14 -5.65 17.01
N ASP A 260 -4.61 -5.97 18.23
CA ASP A 260 -5.83 -5.37 18.76
C ASP A 260 -5.59 -3.95 19.31
N ARG A 261 -4.32 -3.54 19.48
CA ARG A 261 -3.96 -2.18 19.89
C ARG A 261 -3.89 -1.27 18.66
N LYS A 262 -4.95 -0.49 18.44
CA LYS A 262 -5.08 0.44 17.31
C LYS A 262 -4.67 1.88 17.65
N THR A 263 -4.27 2.13 18.88
CA THR A 263 -3.93 3.45 19.42
C THR A 263 -2.50 3.87 19.12
N ARG A 264 -2.33 5.10 18.64
CA ARG A 264 -1.05 5.81 18.54
C ARG A 264 -0.54 6.26 19.92
N PRO A 265 0.74 6.69 20.04
CA PRO A 265 1.29 7.23 21.28
C PRO A 265 0.55 8.45 21.83
N ASP A 266 -0.10 9.24 20.97
CA ASP A 266 -0.92 10.40 21.34
C ASP A 266 -2.33 10.03 21.87
N GLY A 267 -2.69 8.75 21.84
CA GLY A 267 -4.02 8.24 22.23
C GLY A 267 -5.04 8.15 21.09
N THR A 268 -4.69 8.55 19.86
CA THR A 268 -5.59 8.44 18.69
C THR A 268 -5.75 6.97 18.29
N ASP A 269 -6.97 6.44 18.36
CA ASP A 269 -7.30 5.11 17.82
C ASP A 269 -7.57 5.20 16.32
N LEU A 270 -6.65 4.63 15.52
CA LEU A 270 -6.67 4.70 14.06
C LEU A 270 -7.92 4.07 13.44
N PHE A 271 -8.51 3.07 14.08
CA PHE A 271 -9.67 2.36 13.53
C PHE A 271 -10.97 2.98 14.01
N ALA A 272 -11.04 3.41 15.27
CA ALA A 272 -12.21 4.10 15.81
C ALA A 272 -12.42 5.49 15.20
N ALA A 273 -11.33 6.17 14.80
CA ALA A 273 -11.41 7.49 14.18
C ALA A 273 -11.70 7.45 12.67
N ARG A 274 -11.75 6.27 12.04
CA ARG A 274 -12.19 6.11 10.64
C ARG A 274 -13.59 6.69 10.42
N ARG A 275 -13.86 7.08 9.19
CA ARG A 275 -15.13 7.69 8.78
C ARG A 275 -15.70 6.96 7.54
N PRO A 276 -16.25 5.74 7.70
CA PRO A 276 -16.59 4.87 6.57
C PRO A 276 -17.49 5.52 5.50
N ARG A 277 -18.46 6.34 5.91
CA ARG A 277 -19.31 7.10 4.97
C ARG A 277 -18.53 8.02 4.02
N LEU A 278 -17.38 8.57 4.45
CA LEU A 278 -16.50 9.38 3.58
C LEU A 278 -15.87 8.54 2.48
N TYR A 279 -15.72 7.24 2.71
CA TYR A 279 -15.01 6.31 1.83
C TYR A 279 -15.92 5.64 0.80
N THR A 280 -17.22 5.96 0.78
CA THR A 280 -18.18 5.50 -0.24
C THR A 280 -17.66 5.60 -1.68
N PRO A 281 -16.95 6.66 -2.12
CA PRO A 281 -16.40 6.74 -3.47
C PRO A 281 -15.34 5.65 -3.80
N ILE A 282 -14.69 5.07 -2.79
CA ILE A 282 -13.68 4.02 -2.96
C ILE A 282 -14.36 2.71 -3.40
N VAL A 283 -15.49 2.37 -2.77
CA VAL A 283 -16.26 1.15 -3.06
C VAL A 283 -17.26 1.32 -4.22
N ALA A 284 -17.40 2.54 -4.75
CA ALA A 284 -18.18 2.80 -5.95
C ALA A 284 -17.47 2.31 -7.21
N ALA A 285 -18.25 2.07 -8.28
CA ALA A 285 -17.73 1.68 -9.58
C ALA A 285 -16.61 2.64 -10.05
N PRO A 286 -15.46 2.12 -10.49
CA PRO A 286 -14.37 2.96 -10.97
C PRO A 286 -14.80 3.85 -12.13
N ARG A 287 -14.39 5.11 -12.06
CA ARG A 287 -14.51 6.06 -13.18
C ARG A 287 -13.12 6.31 -13.76
N PRO A 288 -12.97 6.41 -15.09
CA PRO A 288 -11.75 6.90 -15.69
C PRO A 288 -11.43 8.30 -15.18
N ARG A 289 -10.14 8.61 -15.10
CA ARG A 289 -9.68 9.98 -14.87
C ARG A 289 -10.19 10.88 -15.99
N SER A 290 -10.73 12.04 -15.64
CA SER A 290 -11.26 13.02 -16.61
C SER A 290 -10.43 14.30 -16.68
N ALA A 291 -9.64 14.60 -15.66
CA ALA A 291 -8.82 15.81 -15.65
C ALA A 291 -7.57 15.66 -16.54
N PRO A 292 -7.15 16.73 -17.25
CA PRO A 292 -5.93 16.72 -18.05
C PRO A 292 -4.68 16.51 -17.17
N PRO A 293 -3.53 16.17 -17.77
CA PRO A 293 -2.26 16.23 -17.05
C PRO A 293 -1.98 17.65 -16.57
N GLY A 294 -1.37 17.76 -15.38
CA GLY A 294 -0.75 19.01 -14.93
C GLY A 294 0.55 19.30 -15.68
N GLU A 295 1.34 20.23 -15.16
CA GLU A 295 2.63 20.61 -15.71
C GLU A 295 3.66 19.48 -15.64
N ALA A 296 4.61 19.51 -16.58
CA ALA A 296 5.66 18.49 -16.68
C ALA A 296 6.62 18.51 -15.48
N LYS A 297 6.85 19.71 -14.93
CA LYS A 297 7.73 19.93 -13.79
C LYS A 297 7.25 21.17 -13.03
N VAL A 298 7.25 21.07 -11.70
CA VAL A 298 6.99 22.20 -10.78
C VAL A 298 7.99 22.11 -9.65
N ASP A 299 8.63 23.21 -9.29
CA ASP A 299 9.45 23.26 -8.09
C ASP A 299 8.54 23.57 -6.88
N VAL A 300 8.71 22.81 -5.80
CA VAL A 300 7.91 22.89 -4.57
C VAL A 300 8.81 22.91 -3.36
N ALA A 301 8.33 23.41 -2.23
CA ALA A 301 9.09 23.52 -1.01
C ALA A 301 8.37 22.95 0.21
N ALA A 302 9.12 22.24 1.04
CA ALA A 302 8.77 22.04 2.45
C ALA A 302 9.62 23.01 3.28
N VAL A 303 8.98 23.79 4.15
CA VAL A 303 9.66 24.78 5.01
C VAL A 303 9.35 24.51 6.48
N ARG A 304 10.22 24.99 7.37
CA ARG A 304 10.12 24.77 8.83
C ARG A 304 9.40 25.84 9.61
N SER A 305 9.24 27.03 9.06
CA SER A 305 8.60 28.13 9.77
C SER A 305 7.99 29.15 8.80
N PRO A 306 7.02 29.94 9.28
CA PRO A 306 6.41 31.02 8.49
C PRO A 306 7.39 32.01 7.88
N GLY A 307 8.48 32.33 8.58
CA GLY A 307 9.46 33.32 8.13
C GLY A 307 10.20 32.93 6.84
N LEU A 308 10.18 31.65 6.47
CA LEU A 308 10.91 31.10 5.33
C LEU A 308 10.08 31.02 4.04
N VAL A 309 8.80 31.37 4.10
CA VAL A 309 7.89 31.30 2.94
C VAL A 309 8.36 32.19 1.81
N ARG A 310 8.81 33.42 2.12
CA ARG A 310 9.30 34.35 1.10
C ARG A 310 10.57 33.82 0.42
N ASP A 311 11.50 33.28 1.19
CA ASP A 311 12.75 32.73 0.65
C ASP A 311 12.47 31.55 -0.29
N ALA A 312 11.56 30.65 0.09
CA ALA A 312 11.14 29.54 -0.76
C ALA A 312 10.44 30.03 -2.06
N ALA A 313 9.58 31.04 -1.96
CA ALA A 313 8.89 31.61 -3.12
C ALA A 313 9.89 32.30 -4.08
N LEU A 314 10.84 33.06 -3.55
CA LEU A 314 11.90 33.70 -4.34
C LEU A 314 12.90 32.69 -4.94
N ALA A 315 13.02 31.52 -4.32
CA ALA A 315 13.76 30.37 -4.88
C ALA A 315 12.98 29.64 -6.00
N GLY A 316 11.77 30.09 -6.36
CA GLY A 316 10.98 29.57 -7.47
C GLY A 316 9.99 28.45 -7.10
N ALA A 317 9.74 28.20 -5.81
CA ALA A 317 8.76 27.21 -5.41
C ALA A 317 7.32 27.72 -5.66
N GLU A 318 6.53 26.96 -6.42
CA GLU A 318 5.12 27.28 -6.74
C GLU A 318 4.13 26.75 -5.68
N LEU A 319 4.55 25.77 -4.88
CA LEU A 319 3.82 25.26 -3.73
C LEU A 319 4.78 25.18 -2.53
N ILE A 320 4.38 25.77 -1.41
CA ILE A 320 5.18 25.83 -0.18
C ILE A 320 4.34 25.25 0.96
N VAL A 321 4.80 24.16 1.58
CA VAL A 321 4.10 23.49 2.68
C VAL A 321 4.81 23.77 3.99
N LEU A 322 4.07 24.35 4.94
CA LEU A 322 4.51 24.61 6.30
C LEU A 322 4.13 23.44 7.22
N PRO A 323 4.72 23.36 8.43
CA PRO A 323 4.27 22.41 9.44
C PRO A 323 2.81 22.66 9.85
N GLU A 324 2.21 21.65 10.45
CA GLU A 324 0.90 21.80 11.09
C GLU A 324 0.95 22.90 12.17
N LEU A 325 -0.06 23.77 12.16
CA LEU A 325 -0.22 24.89 13.11
C LEU A 325 1.05 25.74 13.26
N ALA A 326 1.77 25.99 12.16
CA ALA A 326 3.07 26.68 12.16
C ALA A 326 3.06 28.11 12.76
N PHE A 327 1.88 28.72 12.90
CA PHE A 327 1.69 30.04 13.52
C PHE A 327 1.24 29.96 14.99
N GLY A 328 1.03 28.76 15.53
CA GLY A 328 0.43 28.49 16.83
C GLY A 328 -1.07 28.19 16.74
N VAL A 329 -1.58 27.40 17.68
CA VAL A 329 -2.98 26.95 17.73
C VAL A 329 -3.98 28.10 17.95
N ASP A 330 -3.56 29.16 18.65
CA ASP A 330 -4.38 30.33 18.97
C ASP A 330 -4.15 31.52 18.02
N ALA A 331 -3.39 31.32 16.94
CA ALA A 331 -3.18 32.36 15.94
C ALA A 331 -4.50 32.71 15.24
N ASP A 332 -4.78 34.01 15.11
CA ASP A 332 -5.94 34.49 14.35
C ASP A 332 -5.82 34.05 12.87
N PRO A 333 -6.79 33.29 12.32
CA PRO A 333 -6.71 32.80 10.94
C PRO A 333 -6.60 33.92 9.90
N GLY A 334 -7.20 35.09 10.15
CA GLY A 334 -7.11 36.25 9.28
C GLY A 334 -5.69 36.83 9.23
N ALA A 335 -5.05 36.95 10.40
CA ALA A 335 -3.65 37.37 10.53
C ALA A 335 -2.69 36.38 9.85
N VAL A 336 -2.93 35.07 9.96
CA VAL A 336 -2.14 34.03 9.26
C VAL A 336 -2.24 34.22 7.74
N VAL A 337 -3.44 34.40 7.21
CA VAL A 337 -3.65 34.64 5.77
C VAL A 337 -2.96 35.92 5.32
N ALA A 338 -3.07 37.01 6.08
CA ALA A 338 -2.44 38.28 5.75
C ALA A 338 -0.90 38.18 5.75
N ALA A 339 -0.31 37.49 6.73
CA ALA A 339 1.13 37.30 6.82
C ALA A 339 1.66 36.48 5.63
N LEU A 340 1.00 35.38 5.28
CA LEU A 340 1.38 34.55 4.13
C LEU A 340 1.18 35.29 2.80
N ALA A 341 0.06 35.99 2.62
CA ALA A 341 -0.17 36.77 1.41
C ALA A 341 0.91 37.85 1.22
N THR A 342 1.32 38.52 2.30
CA THR A 342 2.44 39.48 2.29
C THR A 342 3.76 38.82 1.93
N ALA A 343 4.05 37.64 2.49
CA ALA A 343 5.28 36.90 2.18
C ALA A 343 5.34 36.49 0.69
N LEU A 344 4.20 36.19 0.10
CA LEU A 344 4.04 35.75 -1.30
C LEU A 344 3.86 36.90 -2.30
N ASP A 345 3.81 38.16 -1.83
CA ASP A 345 3.59 39.32 -2.70
C ASP A 345 4.63 39.40 -3.83
N GLY A 346 4.14 39.65 -5.04
CA GLY A 346 4.96 39.63 -6.27
C GLY A 346 5.30 38.24 -6.83
N THR A 347 4.72 37.16 -6.30
CA THR A 347 4.94 35.77 -6.76
C THR A 347 3.65 35.07 -7.19
N THR A 348 3.77 33.95 -7.90
CA THR A 348 2.67 33.04 -8.28
C THR A 348 2.45 31.90 -7.28
N ALA A 349 3.32 31.80 -6.27
CA ALA A 349 3.38 30.70 -5.34
C ALA A 349 2.16 30.63 -4.42
N HIS A 350 1.89 29.41 -3.95
CA HIS A 350 0.87 29.15 -2.94
C HIS A 350 1.51 28.56 -1.68
N ALA A 351 1.14 29.07 -0.51
CA ALA A 351 1.52 28.49 0.77
C ALA A 351 0.37 27.67 1.36
N VAL A 352 0.70 26.53 1.98
CA VAL A 352 -0.23 25.67 2.71
C VAL A 352 0.23 25.55 4.15
N THR A 353 -0.66 25.88 5.08
CA THR A 353 -0.50 25.67 6.53
C THR A 353 -1.83 25.19 7.11
N THR A 354 -1.88 24.87 8.41
CA THR A 354 -3.13 24.66 9.12
C THR A 354 -3.36 25.69 10.21
N VAL A 355 -4.64 25.91 10.53
CA VAL A 355 -5.12 26.84 11.55
C VAL A 355 -6.26 26.23 12.34
N ARG A 356 -6.54 26.82 13.51
CA ARG A 356 -7.81 26.63 14.22
C ARG A 356 -8.84 27.62 13.68
N ALA A 357 -9.77 27.13 12.86
CA ALA A 357 -10.89 27.91 12.32
C ALA A 357 -12.14 27.64 13.17
N GLY A 358 -12.31 28.42 14.25
CA GLY A 358 -13.38 28.18 15.22
C GLY A 358 -13.20 26.83 15.93
N ALA A 359 -14.13 25.90 15.70
CA ALA A 359 -14.10 24.55 16.25
C ALA A 359 -13.53 23.50 15.28
N ALA A 360 -12.94 23.92 14.17
CA ALA A 360 -12.31 23.05 13.19
C ALA A 360 -10.79 23.25 13.14
N HIS A 361 -10.04 22.15 12.97
CA HIS A 361 -8.68 22.20 12.45
C HIS A 361 -8.76 22.20 10.91
N ALA A 362 -8.15 23.16 10.22
CA ALA A 362 -8.28 23.27 8.77
C ALA A 362 -6.96 23.64 8.09
N ALA A 363 -6.67 22.99 6.96
CA ALA A 363 -5.63 23.44 6.03
C ALA A 363 -6.12 24.64 5.23
N TYR A 364 -5.30 25.68 5.15
CA TYR A 364 -5.52 26.87 4.33
C TYR A 364 -4.52 26.90 3.19
N LEU A 365 -5.02 27.15 1.99
CA LEU A 365 -4.24 27.43 0.79
C LEU A 365 -4.27 28.94 0.55
N VAL A 366 -3.11 29.59 0.62
CA VAL A 366 -2.97 31.05 0.56
C VAL A 366 -2.09 31.44 -0.62
N ASN A 367 -2.46 32.50 -1.34
CA ASN A 367 -1.60 33.15 -2.34
C ASN A 367 -1.48 34.65 -2.05
N ALA A 368 -0.80 35.40 -2.91
CA ALA A 368 -0.60 36.85 -2.75
C ALA A 368 -1.91 37.66 -2.63
N ARG A 369 -3.06 37.11 -3.06
CA ARG A 369 -4.38 37.75 -2.96
C ARG A 369 -5.15 37.37 -1.69
N GLY A 370 -4.58 36.51 -0.83
CA GLY A 370 -5.22 36.01 0.39
C GLY A 370 -5.63 34.54 0.31
N LEU A 371 -6.71 34.18 0.99
CA LEU A 371 -7.18 32.80 1.09
C LEU A 371 -7.76 32.32 -0.24
N ALA A 372 -7.12 31.31 -0.84
CA ALA A 372 -7.52 30.71 -2.11
C ALA A 372 -8.36 29.43 -1.93
N GLY A 373 -8.23 28.75 -0.79
CA GLY A 373 -8.97 27.53 -0.50
C GLY A 373 -8.78 27.05 0.94
N SER A 374 -9.67 26.18 1.40
CA SER A 374 -9.54 25.53 2.71
C SER A 374 -10.09 24.11 2.72
N GLN A 375 -9.50 23.26 3.56
CA GLN A 375 -9.93 21.90 3.83
C GLN A 375 -9.97 21.66 5.34
N PRO A 376 -11.16 21.56 5.96
CA PRO A 376 -11.27 21.07 7.33
C PRO A 376 -10.78 19.62 7.44
N GLN A 377 -10.14 19.29 8.56
CA GLN A 377 -9.72 17.93 8.90
C GLN A 377 -10.93 16.99 8.87
N LEU A 378 -10.76 15.80 8.30
CA LEU A 378 -11.82 14.82 8.08
C LEU A 378 -12.00 13.89 9.29
N HIS A 379 -10.90 13.53 9.95
CA HIS A 379 -10.89 12.56 11.04
C HIS A 379 -10.69 13.25 12.39
N ALA A 380 -11.25 12.66 13.45
CA ALA A 380 -10.91 13.09 14.81
C ALA A 380 -9.51 12.62 15.18
N CYS A 381 -8.82 13.38 16.02
CA CYS A 381 -7.57 12.94 16.64
C CYS A 381 -7.49 13.39 18.10
N ALA A 382 -6.74 12.66 18.91
CA ALA A 382 -6.58 12.92 20.33
C ALA A 382 -5.86 14.27 20.58
N ARG A 383 -4.88 14.62 19.74
CA ARG A 383 -4.11 15.88 19.86
C ARG A 383 -4.98 17.14 19.83
N HIS A 384 -6.09 17.11 19.09
CA HIS A 384 -7.00 18.25 18.94
C HIS A 384 -8.31 18.10 19.73
N SER A 385 -8.48 17.01 20.48
CA SER A 385 -9.75 16.65 21.14
C SER A 385 -10.29 17.71 22.11
N GLY A 386 -9.43 18.56 22.67
CA GLY A 386 -9.83 19.64 23.57
C GLY A 386 -10.51 20.83 22.89
N TRP A 387 -10.46 20.94 21.56
CA TRP A 387 -10.97 22.13 20.85
C TRP A 387 -11.52 21.89 19.45
N ALA A 388 -11.11 20.82 18.75
CA ALA A 388 -11.63 20.48 17.43
C ALA A 388 -12.83 19.54 17.57
N THR A 389 -14.03 20.04 17.29
CA THR A 389 -15.29 19.28 17.31
C THR A 389 -16.02 19.28 15.96
N GLU A 390 -15.55 20.07 14.99
CA GLU A 390 -16.09 20.14 13.64
C GLU A 390 -15.12 19.54 12.62
N TYR A 391 -15.65 18.68 11.76
CA TYR A 391 -14.87 17.93 10.77
C TYR A 391 -15.46 18.08 9.36
N GLY A 392 -14.58 18.02 8.37
CA GLY A 392 -14.97 18.04 6.96
C GLY A 392 -15.80 16.82 6.58
N LYS A 393 -16.65 17.00 5.56
CA LYS A 393 -17.57 15.96 5.06
C LYS A 393 -17.14 15.38 3.71
N ARG A 394 -16.08 15.91 3.11
CA ARG A 394 -15.52 15.52 1.83
C ARG A 394 -14.11 16.09 1.68
N LEU A 395 -13.31 15.42 0.86
CA LEU A 395 -12.05 15.96 0.37
C LEU A 395 -12.30 16.94 -0.79
N ALA A 396 -11.63 18.08 -0.77
CA ALA A 396 -11.62 19.07 -1.84
C ALA A 396 -10.31 18.98 -2.65
N VAL A 397 -10.42 19.26 -3.95
CA VAL A 397 -9.29 19.38 -4.88
C VAL A 397 -9.37 20.76 -5.54
N PHE A 398 -8.26 21.48 -5.51
CA PHE A 398 -8.12 22.85 -6.02
C PHE A 398 -7.37 22.84 -7.35
N ALA A 399 -7.86 23.59 -8.33
CA ALA A 399 -7.16 23.78 -9.59
C ALA A 399 -6.16 24.93 -9.45
N LEU A 400 -4.89 24.65 -9.72
CA LEU A 400 -3.79 25.60 -9.75
C LEU A 400 -3.24 25.67 -11.18
N PRO A 401 -2.47 26.74 -11.53
CA PRO A 401 -1.90 26.87 -12.87
C PRO A 401 -1.11 25.64 -13.32
N TRP A 402 -0.48 24.94 -12.38
CA TRP A 402 0.39 23.81 -12.67
C TRP A 402 -0.27 22.43 -12.51
N GLY A 403 -1.51 22.34 -12.03
CA GLY A 403 -2.16 21.06 -11.78
C GLY A 403 -3.21 21.11 -10.66
N ARG A 404 -3.60 19.93 -10.18
CA ARG A 404 -4.70 19.76 -9.22
C ARG A 404 -4.15 19.34 -7.85
N LEU A 405 -4.43 20.14 -6.83
CA LEU A 405 -3.91 19.96 -5.47
C LEU A 405 -5.01 19.54 -4.50
N ALA A 406 -4.79 18.44 -3.78
CA ALA A 406 -5.55 18.13 -2.57
C ALA A 406 -4.80 18.63 -1.32
N LEU A 407 -5.55 19.01 -0.29
CA LEU A 407 -4.99 19.38 1.02
C LEU A 407 -5.32 18.28 2.02
N VAL A 408 -4.33 17.80 2.76
CA VAL A 408 -4.50 16.74 3.77
C VAL A 408 -3.92 17.25 5.09
N PRO A 409 -4.75 17.88 5.96
CA PRO A 409 -4.28 18.47 7.21
C PRO A 409 -4.03 17.42 8.29
N GLY A 410 -2.89 17.53 8.97
CA GLY A 410 -2.61 16.84 10.22
C GLY A 410 -2.77 15.33 10.10
N ASP A 411 -3.54 14.76 11.03
CA ASP A 411 -3.71 13.32 11.17
C ASP A 411 -4.58 12.68 10.06
N ASP A 412 -5.16 13.47 9.14
CA ASP A 412 -5.76 12.89 7.92
C ASP A 412 -4.72 12.13 7.08
N ALA A 413 -3.43 12.46 7.23
CA ALA A 413 -2.32 11.79 6.55
C ALA A 413 -2.18 10.30 6.91
N LEU A 414 -2.71 9.88 8.05
CA LEU A 414 -2.63 8.51 8.56
C LEU A 414 -3.52 7.53 7.77
N TYR A 415 -4.56 8.04 7.10
CA TYR A 415 -5.61 7.24 6.51
C TYR A 415 -5.35 7.04 5.01
N PRO A 416 -5.01 5.81 4.54
CA PRO A 416 -4.89 5.49 3.11
C PRO A 416 -6.10 5.96 2.30
N GLU A 417 -7.28 5.84 2.90
CA GLU A 417 -8.54 6.20 2.27
C GLU A 417 -8.56 7.67 1.81
N VAL A 418 -7.90 8.59 2.50
CA VAL A 418 -7.86 10.02 2.12
C VAL A 418 -7.09 10.25 0.82
N PHE A 419 -5.94 9.59 0.65
CA PHE A 419 -5.15 9.70 -0.57
C PHE A 419 -5.82 8.96 -1.74
N ARG A 420 -6.50 7.85 -1.45
CA ARG A 420 -7.35 7.19 -2.44
C ARG A 420 -8.47 8.11 -2.93
N LEU A 421 -9.13 8.84 -2.03
CA LEU A 421 -10.12 9.86 -2.40
C LEU A 421 -9.49 10.98 -3.24
N ALA A 422 -8.27 11.43 -2.92
CA ALA A 422 -7.55 12.45 -3.71
C ALA A 422 -7.30 11.98 -5.14
N ALA A 423 -6.81 10.74 -5.33
CA ALA A 423 -6.59 10.17 -6.65
C ALA A 423 -7.89 9.94 -7.42
N ILE A 424 -8.96 9.47 -6.75
CA ILE A 424 -10.30 9.35 -7.37
C ILE A 424 -10.86 10.71 -7.77
N ALA A 425 -10.50 11.79 -7.07
CA ALA A 425 -10.85 13.17 -7.41
C ALA A 425 -9.89 13.82 -8.44
N ASP A 426 -9.03 13.00 -9.07
CA ASP A 426 -8.06 13.39 -10.08
C ASP A 426 -7.08 14.46 -9.60
N ALA A 427 -6.64 14.40 -8.34
CA ALA A 427 -5.51 15.19 -7.87
C ALA A 427 -4.21 14.75 -8.55
N ASP A 428 -3.28 15.69 -8.70
CA ASP A 428 -1.91 15.47 -9.21
C ASP A 428 -0.87 15.54 -8.09
N ALA A 429 -1.19 16.33 -7.06
CA ALA A 429 -0.36 16.51 -5.89
C ALA A 429 -1.20 16.62 -4.60
N VAL A 430 -0.54 16.38 -3.47
CA VAL A 430 -1.10 16.53 -2.12
C VAL A 430 -0.14 17.36 -1.26
N ALA A 431 -0.68 18.36 -0.56
CA ALA A 431 0.04 19.10 0.48
C ALA A 431 -0.35 18.55 1.87
N VAL A 432 0.66 18.23 2.68
CA VAL A 432 0.50 17.56 3.98
C VAL A 432 1.24 18.33 5.09
N PRO A 433 0.63 19.40 5.66
CA PRO A 433 1.08 19.97 6.92
C PRO A 433 0.77 18.96 8.03
N CYS A 434 1.79 18.39 8.68
CA CYS A 434 1.60 17.31 9.65
C CYS A 434 2.50 17.46 10.88
N THR A 435 2.21 16.66 11.91
CA THR A 435 3.08 16.43 13.06
C THR A 435 3.17 14.92 13.27
N PRO A 436 4.15 14.25 12.64
CA PRO A 436 4.29 12.80 12.75
C PRO A 436 4.50 12.36 14.20
N ALA A 437 3.88 11.26 14.61
CA ALA A 437 4.05 10.69 15.96
C ALA A 437 4.86 9.39 15.97
N GLU A 438 5.02 8.75 14.81
CA GLU A 438 5.72 7.49 14.64
C GLU A 438 6.53 7.52 13.33
N ASP A 439 7.72 6.90 13.34
CA ASP A 439 8.66 6.93 12.23
C ASP A 439 8.07 6.41 10.91
N TRP A 440 7.19 5.41 10.99
CA TRP A 440 6.57 4.79 9.81
C TRP A 440 5.72 5.78 9.02
N GLU A 441 5.17 6.83 9.64
CA GLU A 441 4.25 7.77 8.98
C GLU A 441 4.95 8.49 7.81
N ILE A 442 6.18 8.96 8.01
CA ILE A 442 7.00 9.60 6.97
C ILE A 442 7.83 8.57 6.18
N ALA A 443 8.38 7.55 6.85
CA ALA A 443 9.32 6.62 6.21
C ALA A 443 8.63 5.59 5.28
N LEU A 444 7.38 5.22 5.57
CA LEU A 444 6.64 4.17 4.87
C LEU A 444 5.28 4.66 4.38
N GLY A 445 4.52 5.35 5.25
CA GLY A 445 3.17 5.83 5.01
C GLY A 445 3.10 6.75 3.80
N LEU A 446 3.65 7.96 3.89
CA LEU A 446 3.60 8.93 2.80
C LEU A 446 4.21 8.42 1.47
N PRO A 447 5.37 7.72 1.45
CA PRO A 447 5.88 7.09 0.23
C PRO A 447 4.89 6.12 -0.40
N GLU A 448 4.21 5.30 0.41
CA GLU A 448 3.18 4.39 -0.11
C GLU A 448 1.98 5.13 -0.65
N ARG A 449 1.53 6.21 0.02
CA ARG A 449 0.42 7.04 -0.48
C ARG A 449 0.73 7.64 -1.83
N ALA A 450 1.97 8.08 -2.04
CA ALA A 450 2.43 8.57 -3.34
C ALA A 450 2.45 7.44 -4.39
N ALA A 451 3.02 6.28 -4.04
CA ALA A 451 3.16 5.13 -4.92
C ALA A 451 1.81 4.55 -5.37
N GLU A 452 0.96 4.13 -4.41
CA GLU A 452 -0.26 3.35 -4.66
C GLU A 452 -1.37 4.19 -5.32
N ASN A 453 -1.29 5.52 -5.25
CA ASN A 453 -2.31 6.44 -5.76
C ASN A 453 -1.81 7.32 -6.92
N ARG A 454 -0.52 7.26 -7.25
CA ARG A 454 0.15 8.13 -8.23
C ARG A 454 -0.09 9.60 -7.94
N LEU A 455 0.37 10.03 -6.77
CA LEU A 455 0.30 11.40 -6.29
C LEU A 455 1.70 11.92 -5.98
N ASN A 456 1.99 13.15 -6.41
CA ASN A 456 3.13 13.87 -5.85
C ASN A 456 2.76 14.33 -4.43
N VAL A 457 3.66 14.21 -3.45
CA VAL A 457 3.35 14.57 -2.06
C VAL A 457 4.39 15.53 -1.53
N VAL A 458 3.94 16.64 -0.94
CA VAL A 458 4.80 17.60 -0.25
C VAL A 458 4.34 17.66 1.19
N ALA A 459 5.16 17.17 2.11
CA ALA A 459 4.86 17.11 3.52
C ALA A 459 5.90 17.88 4.33
N SER A 460 5.42 18.64 5.31
CA SER A 460 6.28 19.31 6.26
C SER A 460 5.73 19.11 7.67
N GLY A 461 6.62 18.70 8.57
CA GLY A 461 6.42 18.71 10.00
C GLY A 461 7.45 19.59 10.72
N PRO A 462 7.32 19.72 12.05
CA PRO A 462 8.19 20.58 12.85
C PRO A 462 9.68 20.20 12.75
N ASP A 463 9.96 18.90 12.75
CA ASP A 463 11.33 18.37 12.77
C ASP A 463 11.74 17.75 11.43
N ASP A 464 10.80 17.10 10.75
CA ASP A 464 11.03 16.34 9.53
C ASP A 464 10.05 16.73 8.40
N GLY A 465 10.24 16.16 7.23
CA GLY A 465 9.41 16.43 6.06
C GLY A 465 9.94 15.71 4.85
N VAL A 466 9.15 15.68 3.79
CA VAL A 466 9.49 14.95 2.59
C VAL A 466 8.81 15.54 1.36
N VAL A 467 9.53 15.56 0.25
CA VAL A 467 8.97 15.75 -1.09
C VAL A 467 9.07 14.41 -1.83
N LEU A 468 7.93 13.89 -2.26
CA LEU A 468 7.78 12.63 -2.98
C LEU A 468 7.31 12.95 -4.39
N ALA A 469 8.23 12.86 -5.35
CA ALA A 469 7.95 13.11 -6.76
C ALA A 469 7.65 11.80 -7.49
N LEU A 470 6.71 11.85 -8.44
CA LEU A 470 6.42 10.70 -9.27
C LEU A 470 7.51 10.52 -10.34
N PRO A 471 8.11 9.33 -10.47
CA PRO A 471 9.01 9.05 -11.57
C PRO A 471 8.24 9.02 -12.90
N ALA A 472 8.95 9.35 -13.98
CA ALA A 472 8.45 9.20 -15.34
C ALA A 472 8.33 7.71 -15.73
N ASP A 473 9.28 6.88 -15.30
CA ASP A 473 9.23 5.44 -15.45
C ASP A 473 8.33 4.82 -14.35
N PHE A 474 7.25 4.14 -14.74
CA PHE A 474 6.25 3.59 -13.80
C PHE A 474 5.48 2.38 -14.33
N THR A 475 5.52 2.08 -15.63
CA THR A 475 4.77 0.96 -16.20
C THR A 475 5.68 -0.24 -16.42
N LEU A 476 5.31 -1.38 -15.84
CA LEU A 476 5.96 -2.65 -16.14
C LEU A 476 5.71 -3.06 -17.58
N TRP A 477 6.68 -3.78 -18.11
CA TRP A 477 6.64 -4.34 -19.46
C TRP A 477 6.65 -3.28 -20.59
N THR A 478 7.07 -2.06 -20.28
CA THR A 478 7.43 -1.01 -21.24
C THR A 478 8.94 -0.73 -21.21
N SER A 479 9.47 0.01 -22.18
CA SER A 479 10.85 0.50 -22.12
C SER A 479 11.00 1.57 -21.05
N TRP A 480 12.08 1.51 -20.29
CA TRP A 480 12.44 2.48 -19.25
C TRP A 480 13.44 3.50 -19.80
N ALA A 481 13.32 4.76 -19.40
CA ALA A 481 14.27 5.80 -19.78
C ALA A 481 15.59 5.67 -19.01
N GLY A 482 15.53 5.29 -17.74
CA GLY A 482 16.69 4.98 -16.90
C GLY A 482 16.95 3.46 -16.73
N PRO A 483 18.08 3.08 -16.11
CA PRO A 483 18.28 1.68 -15.73
C PRO A 483 17.22 1.26 -14.71
N PHE A 484 16.59 0.11 -14.92
CA PHE A 484 15.66 -0.44 -13.95
C PHE A 484 16.40 -0.91 -12.70
N GLU A 485 16.08 -0.33 -11.54
CA GLU A 485 16.73 -0.63 -10.26
C GLU A 485 15.99 -1.70 -9.44
N GLY A 486 14.98 -2.35 -10.03
CA GLY A 486 14.13 -3.30 -9.31
C GLY A 486 13.03 -2.63 -8.50
N ARG A 487 12.76 -1.33 -8.65
CA ARG A 487 11.63 -0.64 -8.01
C ARG A 487 10.63 -0.22 -9.08
N ILE A 488 9.35 -0.37 -8.80
CA ILE A 488 8.28 -0.14 -9.78
C ILE A 488 7.51 1.12 -9.42
N SER A 489 6.98 1.18 -8.19
CA SER A 489 6.02 2.22 -7.79
C SER A 489 6.62 3.23 -6.81
N HIS A 490 7.79 2.92 -6.23
CA HIS A 490 8.44 3.78 -5.25
C HIS A 490 8.68 5.20 -5.79
N PRO A 491 8.27 6.26 -5.07
CA PRO A 491 8.48 7.64 -5.52
C PRO A 491 9.96 8.04 -5.46
N LEU A 492 10.30 9.11 -6.16
CA LEU A 492 11.57 9.81 -5.96
C LEU A 492 11.48 10.59 -4.65
N VAL A 493 12.37 10.32 -3.71
CA VAL A 493 12.30 10.85 -2.34
C VAL A 493 13.34 11.93 -2.12
N THR A 494 12.90 13.13 -1.77
CA THR A 494 13.75 14.19 -1.23
C THR A 494 13.39 14.43 0.22
N ARG A 495 14.28 14.06 1.15
CA ARG A 495 14.08 14.33 2.58
C ARG A 495 14.23 15.83 2.84
N ALA A 496 13.20 16.44 3.41
CA ALA A 496 13.30 17.79 3.92
C ALA A 496 13.79 17.70 5.36
N SER A 497 15.07 18.01 5.57
CA SER A 497 15.71 18.07 6.91
C SER A 497 16.29 19.45 7.23
N GLY A 498 16.44 20.30 6.22
CA GLY A 498 16.87 21.69 6.38
C GLY A 498 15.69 22.65 6.62
N PRO A 499 15.98 23.94 6.88
CA PRO A 499 14.96 24.96 7.12
C PRO A 499 14.04 25.18 5.90
N VAL A 500 14.61 25.12 4.70
CA VAL A 500 13.91 25.16 3.42
C VAL A 500 14.46 24.02 2.57
N THR A 501 13.56 23.20 2.01
CA THR A 501 13.92 22.16 1.05
C THR A 501 13.09 22.36 -0.20
N VAL A 502 13.74 22.77 -1.28
CA VAL A 502 13.12 22.91 -2.61
C VAL A 502 13.43 21.66 -3.43
N ALA A 503 12.43 21.08 -4.07
CA ALA A 503 12.57 19.94 -4.95
C ALA A 503 11.56 19.99 -6.10
N ALA A 504 11.86 19.31 -7.19
CA ALA A 504 10.97 19.20 -8.32
C ALA A 504 9.94 18.08 -8.11
N VAL A 505 8.70 18.31 -8.52
CA VAL A 505 7.65 17.30 -8.66
C VAL A 505 7.11 17.29 -10.09
N HIS A 506 6.39 16.23 -10.46
CA HIS A 506 5.92 16.01 -11.82
C HIS A 506 4.40 15.77 -11.86
N PRO A 507 3.56 16.82 -11.75
CA PRO A 507 2.10 16.70 -11.78
C PRO A 507 1.56 15.94 -12.99
N ALA A 508 2.16 16.14 -14.18
CA ALA A 508 1.80 15.41 -15.40
C ALA A 508 1.84 13.88 -15.24
N GLN A 509 2.70 13.34 -14.36
CA GLN A 509 2.90 11.90 -14.19
C GLN A 509 1.78 11.21 -13.37
N ALA A 510 0.91 11.98 -12.73
CA ALA A 510 -0.23 11.46 -11.96
C ALA A 510 -1.34 10.87 -12.85
N VAL A 511 -1.30 11.14 -14.16
CA VAL A 511 -2.26 10.58 -15.13
C VAL A 511 -1.96 9.13 -15.48
N ASN A 512 -0.68 8.72 -15.46
CA ASN A 512 -0.31 7.34 -15.69
C ASN A 512 -0.48 6.54 -14.39
N ARG A 513 -1.52 5.70 -14.37
CA ARG A 513 -1.88 4.82 -13.26
C ARG A 513 -1.73 3.34 -13.59
N LEU A 514 -1.27 3.03 -14.80
CA LEU A 514 -1.02 1.67 -15.27
C LEU A 514 0.35 1.20 -14.77
N VAL A 515 0.37 0.45 -13.68
CA VAL A 515 1.59 -0.21 -13.17
C VAL A 515 2.01 -1.37 -14.07
N SER A 516 1.05 -1.99 -14.76
CA SER A 516 1.29 -3.07 -15.72
C SER A 516 0.20 -3.06 -16.79
N LYS A 517 0.35 -3.89 -17.83
CA LYS A 517 -0.68 -4.10 -18.84
C LYS A 517 -2.01 -4.46 -18.16
N ASN A 518 -3.06 -3.67 -18.41
CA ASN A 518 -4.40 -3.84 -17.82
C ASN A 518 -4.46 -3.83 -16.29
N THR A 519 -3.45 -3.26 -15.60
CA THR A 519 -3.41 -3.15 -14.15
C THR A 519 -3.29 -1.69 -13.76
N ASP A 520 -4.42 -1.05 -13.46
CA ASP A 520 -4.49 0.34 -13.00
C ASP A 520 -4.55 0.40 -11.46
N LEU A 521 -3.62 1.11 -10.82
CA LEU A 521 -3.53 1.19 -9.36
C LEU A 521 -4.75 1.83 -8.68
N VAL A 522 -5.49 2.69 -9.40
CA VAL A 522 -6.64 3.43 -8.86
C VAL A 522 -7.94 2.90 -9.46
N GLY A 523 -8.00 2.79 -10.77
CA GLY A 523 -9.15 2.30 -11.55
C GLY A 523 -9.36 0.79 -11.47
N GLY A 524 -8.30 0.01 -11.22
CA GLY A 524 -8.35 -1.46 -11.12
C GLY A 524 -8.70 -1.97 -9.73
N ARG A 525 -9.11 -1.08 -8.80
CA ARG A 525 -9.52 -1.45 -7.44
C ARG A 525 -10.74 -2.39 -7.45
N PRO A 526 -10.77 -3.43 -6.59
CA PRO A 526 -11.85 -4.41 -6.58
C PRO A 526 -13.05 -3.93 -5.74
N ALA A 527 -13.72 -2.86 -6.18
CA ALA A 527 -14.74 -2.15 -5.41
C ALA A 527 -15.86 -3.05 -4.85
N HIS A 528 -16.22 -4.12 -5.58
CA HIS A 528 -17.23 -5.11 -5.19
C HIS A 528 -16.83 -6.00 -4.01
N ALA A 529 -15.54 -6.07 -3.69
CA ALA A 529 -14.98 -7.02 -2.72
C ALA A 529 -14.26 -6.33 -1.53
N VAL A 530 -14.36 -5.01 -1.42
CA VAL A 530 -13.80 -4.22 -0.31
C VAL A 530 -14.86 -3.33 0.36
N ALA A 531 -16.11 -3.79 0.36
CA ALA A 531 -17.25 -3.03 0.86
C ALA A 531 -17.11 -2.65 2.35
N ALA A 532 -16.37 -3.43 3.14
CA ALA A 532 -16.17 -3.17 4.57
C ALA A 532 -15.43 -1.85 4.83
N LEU A 533 -14.73 -1.31 3.83
CA LEU A 533 -14.11 0.01 3.92
C LEU A 533 -15.14 1.10 4.19
N ALA A 534 -16.33 1.02 3.60
CA ALA A 534 -17.39 2.02 3.70
C ALA A 534 -18.51 1.64 4.68
N ASP A 535 -18.34 0.55 5.44
CA ASP A 535 -19.31 0.08 6.42
C ASP A 535 -19.00 0.65 7.82
N ASP A 536 -20.05 1.11 8.52
CA ASP A 536 -19.96 1.63 9.88
C ASP A 536 -19.82 0.47 10.92
N ASP A 537 -20.27 -0.76 10.60
CA ASP A 537 -20.07 -1.97 11.44
C ASP A 537 -19.59 -3.21 10.62
N PRO A 538 -18.34 -3.17 10.12
CA PRO A 538 -17.83 -4.20 9.22
C PRO A 538 -17.49 -5.53 9.91
N SER A 539 -17.42 -5.55 11.25
CA SER A 539 -16.92 -6.70 12.00
C SER A 539 -17.99 -7.77 12.26
N GLY A 540 -19.27 -7.38 12.25
CA GLY A 540 -20.38 -8.24 12.69
C GLY A 540 -20.27 -8.72 14.16
N VAL A 541 -19.22 -8.31 14.88
CA VAL A 541 -19.00 -8.56 16.29
C VAL A 541 -19.48 -7.32 17.01
N ARG A 542 -20.67 -7.39 17.63
CA ARG A 542 -21.11 -6.33 18.54
C ARG A 542 -20.01 -6.11 19.58
N ARG A 543 -19.45 -4.89 19.60
CA ARG A 543 -18.46 -4.46 20.60
C ARG A 543 -18.99 -4.59 22.01
#